data_AF-A0ABD3RNA5-F1
#
_entry.id   AF-A0ABD3RNA5-F1
#
_cell.length_a   1.000
_cell.length_b   1.000
_cell.length_c   1.000
_cell.angle_alpha   90.00
_cell.angle_beta   90.00
_cell.angle_gamma   90.00
#
_symmetry.space_group_name_H-M   'P 1'
#
loop_
_entity.id
_entity.type
_entity.pdbx_description
1 polymer ?
#
loop_
_entity_poly.entity_id
_entity_poly.type
_entity_poly.pdbx_seq_one_letter_code
_entity_poly.pdbx_strand_id
1 'polypeptide(L)'
;MRPTSKPWLTLHYDEYINVMERYIELLHQDAESNDVTHPEGEPIQAHISGPRQVRPTLHPRFTPNRCIREEEGTEPLPNVSTPTPPPPSAEEVNAKHIGVKLLYHMCRSLLYERAKSTKVVYFPPTLVGDGRFTHAMAVPSRLVTTANHFYADAPLDDLWICLEFDWDVLEKRLGIVTIFEGARPVEDTDTDKDWTFVCPHIYGGIPVHVEGMVTNVFKMHRGLEDGTFLGINGLVWSLNHSHVIDITRRSKWIFAS
;
A
#
# COMPACT_ATOMS: atom_id res chain seq x y z
N MET A 1 31.53 -4.60 17.25
CA MET A 1 30.76 -5.76 16.74
C MET A 1 31.33 -6.12 15.37
N ARG A 2 31.55 -7.40 15.08
CA ARG A 2 32.11 -7.84 13.80
C ARG A 2 31.05 -7.72 12.70
N PRO A 3 31.40 -7.29 11.47
CA PRO A 3 30.50 -7.37 10.32
C PRO A 3 30.05 -8.83 10.13
N THR A 4 28.79 -9.03 9.78
CA THR A 4 28.23 -10.35 9.45
C THR A 4 27.89 -10.34 7.97
N SER A 5 28.61 -11.13 7.17
CA SER A 5 28.26 -11.39 5.78
C SER A 5 27.14 -12.44 5.75
N LYS A 6 26.19 -12.26 4.83
CA LYS A 6 25.29 -13.36 4.44
C LYS A 6 26.06 -14.34 3.52
N PRO A 7 25.63 -15.61 3.43
CA PRO A 7 26.17 -16.54 2.44
C PRO A 7 25.98 -15.99 1.03
N TRP A 8 26.78 -16.50 0.08
CA TRP A 8 26.63 -16.20 -1.34
C TRP A 8 25.23 -16.57 -1.82
N LEU A 9 24.62 -15.72 -2.64
CA LEU A 9 23.30 -15.92 -3.21
C LEU A 9 23.39 -15.78 -4.73
N THR A 10 22.99 -16.82 -5.45
CA THR A 10 22.80 -16.77 -6.90
C THR A 10 21.34 -16.41 -7.18
N LEU A 11 21.12 -15.22 -7.75
CA LEU A 11 19.78 -14.74 -8.07
C LEU A 11 19.46 -15.07 -9.54
N HIS A 12 18.42 -15.86 -9.76
CA HIS A 12 17.93 -16.23 -11.10
C HIS A 12 16.79 -15.32 -11.56
N TYR A 13 16.70 -14.10 -11.03
CA TYR A 13 15.66 -13.13 -11.34
C TYR A 13 16.06 -11.75 -10.85
N ASP A 14 15.41 -10.72 -11.42
CA ASP A 14 15.59 -9.33 -11.01
C ASP A 14 15.06 -9.12 -9.58
N GLU A 15 15.95 -8.73 -8.66
CA GLU A 15 15.58 -8.35 -7.30
C GLU A 15 15.80 -6.86 -7.07
N TYR A 16 14.82 -6.21 -6.46
CA TYR A 16 14.93 -4.81 -6.02
C TYR A 16 15.23 -4.77 -4.52
N ILE A 17 16.39 -4.20 -4.17
CA ILE A 17 16.77 -3.99 -2.78
C ILE A 17 16.44 -2.55 -2.41
N ASN A 18 15.47 -2.38 -1.51
CA ASN A 18 15.16 -1.07 -0.95
C ASN A 18 16.01 -0.83 0.31
N VAL A 19 16.95 0.11 0.23
CA VAL A 19 17.83 0.50 1.32
C VAL A 19 17.20 1.69 2.05
N MET A 20 16.57 1.40 3.19
CA MET A 20 15.79 2.39 3.93
C MET A 20 16.68 3.34 4.76
N GLU A 21 17.86 2.87 5.21
CA GLU A 21 18.83 3.66 5.97
C GLU A 21 20.26 3.16 5.71
N ARG A 22 21.24 4.09 5.62
CA ARG A 22 22.67 3.85 5.30
C ARG A 22 22.93 3.31 3.88
N TYR A 23 24.18 2.93 3.56
CA TYR A 23 24.57 2.32 2.29
C TYR A 23 24.80 0.81 2.45
N ILE A 24 24.65 0.06 1.35
CA ILE A 24 25.01 -1.36 1.24
C ILE A 24 26.22 -1.46 0.30
N GLU A 25 27.17 -2.33 0.62
CA GLU A 25 28.20 -2.75 -0.33
C GLU A 25 27.80 -4.12 -0.90
N LEU A 26 27.75 -4.24 -2.22
CA LEU A 26 27.55 -5.52 -2.90
C LEU A 26 28.90 -5.99 -3.41
N LEU A 27 29.36 -7.16 -2.94
CA LEU A 27 30.60 -7.78 -3.38
C LEU A 27 30.28 -8.79 -4.48
N HIS A 28 30.99 -8.68 -5.58
CA HIS A 28 30.95 -9.62 -6.69
C HIS A 28 32.14 -10.56 -6.62
N GLN A 29 31.93 -11.79 -7.08
CA GLN A 29 33.00 -12.78 -7.10
C GLN A 29 34.09 -12.44 -8.14
N ASP A 30 33.74 -11.67 -9.20
CA ASP A 30 34.63 -11.46 -10.36
C ASP A 30 34.67 -10.01 -10.95
N ALA A 31 34.28 -8.95 -10.23
CA ALA A 31 34.27 -7.58 -10.79
C ALA A 31 35.19 -6.58 -10.04
N GLU A 32 36.20 -6.02 -10.73
CA GLU A 32 37.03 -4.88 -10.28
C GLU A 32 36.34 -3.50 -10.46
N SER A 33 35.01 -3.44 -10.55
CA SER A 33 34.27 -2.23 -10.96
C SER A 33 33.10 -1.92 -10.03
N ASN A 34 32.91 -0.63 -9.70
CA ASN A 34 31.90 -0.10 -8.78
C ASN A 34 30.56 0.30 -9.43
N ASP A 35 30.31 -0.07 -10.69
CA ASP A 35 29.04 0.24 -11.39
C ASP A 35 28.28 -1.05 -11.68
N VAL A 36 27.00 -1.12 -11.30
CA VAL A 36 26.21 -2.35 -11.35
C VAL A 36 24.94 -2.17 -12.18
N THR A 37 24.92 -2.84 -13.34
CA THR A 37 23.70 -3.33 -14.00
C THR A 37 23.87 -4.85 -14.10
N HIS A 38 22.94 -5.64 -13.56
CA HIS A 38 23.08 -7.09 -13.48
C HIS A 38 22.40 -7.81 -14.65
N PRO A 39 23.12 -8.70 -15.37
CA PRO A 39 22.49 -9.72 -16.19
C PRO A 39 22.07 -10.94 -15.36
N GLU A 40 21.04 -11.64 -15.83
CA GLU A 40 20.43 -12.83 -15.22
C GLU A 40 21.46 -13.96 -15.03
N GLY A 41 21.57 -14.52 -13.82
CA GLY A 41 22.27 -15.79 -13.55
C GLY A 41 23.63 -15.75 -12.86
N GLU A 42 24.11 -14.60 -12.35
CA GLU A 42 25.42 -14.51 -11.67
C GLU A 42 25.31 -14.41 -10.12
N PRO A 43 26.27 -14.99 -9.36
CA PRO A 43 26.28 -14.97 -7.91
C PRO A 43 26.70 -13.63 -7.31
N ILE A 44 25.99 -13.18 -6.26
CA ILE A 44 26.23 -11.91 -5.56
C ILE A 44 26.34 -12.18 -4.05
N GLN A 45 27.24 -11.46 -3.36
CA GLN A 45 27.30 -11.44 -1.90
C GLN A 45 27.11 -10.01 -1.37
N ALA A 46 25.97 -9.75 -0.73
CA ALA A 46 25.73 -8.47 -0.08
C ALA A 46 26.50 -8.36 1.25
N HIS A 47 27.38 -7.37 1.35
CA HIS A 47 28.06 -6.98 2.58
C HIS A 47 27.37 -5.75 3.20
N ILE A 48 26.68 -5.96 4.32
CA ILE A 48 25.94 -4.89 4.99
C ILE A 48 26.75 -4.40 6.20
N SER A 49 27.39 -3.25 6.06
CA SER A 49 28.20 -2.61 7.10
C SER A 49 27.35 -1.70 7.99
N GLY A 50 26.72 -2.27 9.03
CA GLY A 50 26.11 -1.51 10.13
C GLY A 50 24.78 -2.06 10.68
N PRO A 51 24.26 -1.54 11.81
CA PRO A 51 23.09 -2.11 12.46
C PRO A 51 21.78 -1.74 11.73
N ARG A 52 21.27 -2.76 11.01
CA ARG A 52 19.88 -3.16 10.74
C ARG A 52 18.84 -2.09 10.33
N GLN A 53 18.51 -2.08 9.03
CA GLN A 53 17.19 -2.46 8.49
C GLN A 53 17.24 -2.48 6.94
N VAL A 54 17.28 -3.67 6.33
CA VAL A 54 17.14 -3.84 4.88
C VAL A 54 15.91 -4.70 4.63
N ARG A 55 14.98 -4.23 3.80
CA ARG A 55 13.82 -5.00 3.36
C ARG A 55 13.95 -5.29 1.86
N PRO A 56 14.33 -6.52 1.46
CA PRO A 56 14.26 -6.89 0.06
C PRO A 56 12.80 -6.84 -0.38
N THR A 57 12.55 -6.19 -1.52
CA THR A 57 11.22 -6.11 -2.12
C THR A 57 11.25 -6.94 -3.38
N LEU A 58 10.69 -8.15 -3.29
CA LEU A 58 10.69 -9.12 -4.38
C LEU A 58 9.41 -9.04 -5.21
N HIS A 59 9.56 -8.92 -6.52
CA HIS A 59 8.50 -9.20 -7.49
C HIS A 59 9.03 -10.18 -8.55
N PRO A 60 8.43 -11.37 -8.71
CA PRO A 60 7.23 -11.88 -8.01
C PRO A 60 7.49 -12.37 -6.57
N ARG A 61 6.40 -12.57 -5.80
CA ARG A 61 6.37 -12.89 -4.37
C ARG A 61 7.21 -14.15 -4.03
N PHE A 62 7.94 -14.09 -2.91
CA PHE A 62 8.78 -15.18 -2.37
C PHE A 62 8.02 -16.50 -2.28
N THR A 63 8.52 -17.56 -2.93
CA THR A 63 8.05 -18.94 -2.75
C THR A 63 9.24 -19.85 -2.42
N PRO A 64 9.13 -20.76 -1.44
CA PRO A 64 10.24 -21.66 -1.04
C PRO A 64 10.87 -22.43 -2.21
N ASN A 65 10.07 -22.76 -3.23
CA ASN A 65 10.52 -23.49 -4.42
C ASN A 65 11.39 -22.68 -5.39
N ARG A 66 11.66 -21.39 -5.10
CA ARG A 66 12.44 -20.47 -5.96
C ARG A 66 13.68 -19.89 -5.27
N CYS A 67 14.02 -20.38 -4.08
CA CYS A 67 15.25 -20.03 -3.37
C CYS A 67 16.06 -21.30 -3.16
N ILE A 68 17.10 -21.50 -3.96
CA ILE A 68 18.03 -22.61 -3.77
C ILE A 68 19.07 -22.12 -2.78
N ARG A 69 19.08 -22.74 -1.59
CA ARG A 69 20.15 -22.53 -0.60
C ARG A 69 21.24 -23.50 -0.98
N GLU A 70 22.42 -23.02 -1.34
CA GLU A 70 23.55 -23.89 -1.70
C GLU A 70 24.22 -24.49 -0.45
N GLU A 71 23.45 -24.99 0.51
CA GLU A 71 23.99 -25.88 1.54
C GLU A 71 22.93 -26.90 2.00
N GLU A 72 23.34 -28.17 1.97
CA GLU A 72 22.66 -29.42 2.34
C GLU A 72 21.55 -29.96 1.42
N GLY A 73 21.94 -31.00 0.68
CA GLY A 73 21.04 -31.90 -0.02
C GLY A 73 20.00 -32.49 0.93
N THR A 74 18.74 -32.20 0.65
CA THR A 74 17.61 -32.85 1.31
C THR A 74 16.61 -33.24 0.22
N GLU A 75 16.35 -34.55 0.15
CA GLU A 75 15.35 -35.19 -0.69
C GLU A 75 14.01 -34.41 -0.69
N PRO A 76 13.29 -34.34 -1.82
CA PRO A 76 12.03 -33.63 -1.91
C PRO A 76 10.99 -34.25 -0.95
N LEU A 77 10.45 -33.41 -0.06
CA LEU A 77 9.37 -33.80 0.85
C LEU A 77 8.14 -34.28 0.04
N PRO A 78 7.44 -35.34 0.50
CA PRO A 78 6.28 -35.86 -0.18
C PRO A 78 5.17 -34.80 -0.24
N ASN A 79 4.50 -34.77 -1.40
CA ASN A 79 3.45 -33.83 -1.77
C ASN A 79 2.20 -34.05 -0.91
N VAL A 80 2.20 -33.56 0.34
CA VAL A 80 1.00 -33.54 1.19
C VAL A 80 0.15 -32.36 0.73
N SER A 81 -0.81 -32.64 -0.14
CA SER A 81 -1.90 -31.70 -0.43
C SER A 81 -2.75 -31.57 0.83
N THR A 82 -2.40 -30.61 1.69
CA THR A 82 -3.28 -30.23 2.79
C THR A 82 -4.55 -29.60 2.21
N PRO A 83 -5.75 -30.01 2.64
CA PRO A 83 -6.97 -29.33 2.23
C PRO A 83 -6.88 -27.87 2.65
N THR A 84 -7.13 -26.96 1.70
CA THR A 84 -7.17 -25.52 1.97
C THR A 84 -8.23 -25.27 3.04
N PRO A 85 -7.88 -24.60 4.16
CA PRO A 85 -8.87 -24.28 5.17
C PRO A 85 -9.98 -23.41 4.56
N PRO A 86 -11.23 -23.53 5.04
CA PRO A 86 -12.32 -22.68 4.58
C PRO A 86 -11.99 -21.20 4.80
N PRO A 87 -12.57 -20.29 3.98
CA PRO A 87 -12.39 -18.86 4.20
C PRO A 87 -12.87 -18.47 5.61
N PRO A 88 -12.22 -17.49 6.25
CA PRO A 88 -12.57 -17.07 7.59
C PRO A 88 -14.00 -16.49 7.62
N SER A 89 -14.69 -16.65 8.74
CA SER A 89 -16.00 -16.05 8.96
C SER A 89 -15.91 -14.52 9.09
N ALA A 90 -17.02 -13.82 8.91
CA ALA A 90 -17.07 -12.36 9.12
C ALA A 90 -16.63 -11.98 10.55
N GLU A 91 -17.01 -12.76 11.56
CA GLU A 91 -16.63 -12.56 12.95
C GLU A 91 -15.12 -12.68 13.14
N GLU A 92 -14.49 -13.68 12.52
CA GLU A 92 -13.03 -13.87 12.56
C GLU A 92 -12.27 -12.74 11.85
N VAL A 93 -12.83 -12.20 10.76
CA VAL A 93 -12.26 -11.04 10.06
C VAL A 93 -12.36 -9.78 10.93
N ASN A 94 -13.52 -9.52 11.54
CA ASN A 94 -13.74 -8.35 12.37
C ASN A 94 -12.93 -8.40 13.67
N ALA A 95 -12.76 -9.58 14.28
CA ALA A 95 -11.95 -9.76 15.48
C ALA A 95 -10.49 -9.33 15.29
N LYS A 96 -9.95 -9.43 14.06
CA LYS A 96 -8.58 -8.99 13.73
C LYS A 96 -8.43 -7.46 13.70
N HIS A 97 -9.54 -6.72 13.67
CA HIS A 97 -9.55 -5.27 13.50
C HIS A 97 -10.01 -4.51 14.75
N ILE A 98 -10.25 -5.17 15.89
CA ILE A 98 -10.68 -4.55 17.17
C ILE A 98 -9.76 -3.40 17.62
N GLY A 99 -8.48 -3.42 17.24
CA GLY A 99 -7.51 -2.38 17.59
C GLY A 99 -7.41 -1.20 16.60
N VAL A 100 -8.14 -1.23 15.49
CA VAL A 100 -8.18 -0.12 14.54
C VAL A 100 -8.89 1.06 15.20
N LYS A 101 -8.33 2.27 15.06
CA LYS A 101 -8.95 3.50 15.56
C LYS A 101 -9.32 4.48 14.48
N LEU A 102 -8.48 4.56 13.45
CA LEU A 102 -8.63 5.53 12.37
C LEU A 102 -9.07 4.83 11.11
N LEU A 103 -10.07 5.41 10.47
CA LEU A 103 -10.55 5.02 9.16
C LEU A 103 -10.38 6.18 8.18
N TYR A 104 -10.27 5.82 6.92
CA TYR A 104 -9.99 6.75 5.84
C TYR A 104 -11.03 6.60 4.73
N HIS A 105 -11.60 7.71 4.29
CA HIS A 105 -12.56 7.76 3.18
C HIS A 105 -12.17 8.87 2.22
N MET A 106 -12.13 8.58 0.93
CA MET A 106 -11.90 9.61 -0.09
C MET A 106 -13.20 10.08 -0.71
N CYS A 107 -13.30 11.37 -0.99
CA CYS A 107 -14.48 11.96 -1.61
C CYS A 107 -14.16 13.25 -2.38
N ARG A 108 -15.12 13.71 -3.17
CA ARG A 108 -15.08 15.04 -3.77
C ARG A 108 -15.20 16.10 -2.67
N SER A 109 -14.25 17.03 -2.66
CA SER A 109 -14.18 18.12 -1.67
C SER A 109 -15.48 18.93 -1.61
N LEU A 110 -16.09 19.21 -2.75
CA LEU A 110 -17.34 19.98 -2.82
C LEU A 110 -18.48 19.32 -2.02
N LEU A 111 -18.60 18.00 -2.07
CA LEU A 111 -19.66 17.26 -1.38
C LEU A 111 -19.42 17.25 0.13
N TYR A 112 -18.18 17.05 0.55
CA TYR A 112 -17.77 17.12 1.96
C TYR A 112 -18.01 18.53 2.53
N GLU A 113 -17.52 19.58 1.87
CA GLU A 113 -17.66 20.96 2.36
C GLU A 113 -19.11 21.41 2.42
N ARG A 114 -19.95 20.95 1.47
CA ARG A 114 -21.40 21.15 1.55
C ARG A 114 -21.99 20.48 2.79
N ALA A 115 -21.68 19.21 3.04
CA ALA A 115 -22.20 18.49 4.20
C ALA A 115 -21.75 19.13 5.51
N LYS A 116 -20.48 19.53 5.60
CA LYS A 116 -19.89 20.22 6.75
C LYS A 116 -20.54 21.58 7.01
N SER A 117 -20.66 22.43 5.98
CA SER A 117 -21.24 23.78 6.11
C SER A 117 -22.72 23.76 6.46
N THR A 118 -23.47 22.80 5.93
CA THR A 118 -24.90 22.60 6.24
C THR A 118 -25.15 21.78 7.50
N LYS A 119 -24.08 21.32 8.17
CA LYS A 119 -24.12 20.52 9.40
C LYS A 119 -24.95 19.24 9.27
N VAL A 120 -24.81 18.56 8.15
CA VAL A 120 -25.50 17.28 7.87
C VAL A 120 -24.50 16.12 7.80
N VAL A 121 -25.03 14.90 7.70
CA VAL A 121 -24.23 13.71 7.42
C VAL A 121 -23.79 13.76 5.95
N TYR A 122 -22.51 13.49 5.70
CA TYR A 122 -22.02 13.26 4.35
C TYR A 122 -22.41 11.85 3.91
N PHE A 123 -23.04 11.74 2.76
CA PHE A 123 -23.34 10.47 2.11
C PHE A 123 -22.64 10.45 0.74
N PRO A 124 -21.87 9.40 0.42
CA PRO A 124 -21.31 9.27 -0.92
C PRO A 124 -22.44 9.11 -1.95
N PRO A 125 -22.28 9.62 -3.18
CA PRO A 125 -23.28 9.44 -4.24
C PRO A 125 -23.62 7.96 -4.49
N THR A 126 -22.64 7.08 -4.34
CA THR A 126 -22.74 5.63 -4.57
C THR A 126 -23.48 4.89 -3.45
N LEU A 127 -23.77 5.54 -2.30
CA LEU A 127 -24.32 4.90 -1.09
C LEU A 127 -25.48 3.95 -1.40
N VAL A 128 -26.44 4.38 -2.21
CA VAL A 128 -27.64 3.58 -2.51
C VAL A 128 -27.30 2.42 -3.43
N GLY A 129 -26.47 2.64 -4.46
CA GLY A 129 -26.01 1.62 -5.39
C GLY A 129 -25.17 0.54 -4.71
N ASP A 130 -24.35 0.93 -3.73
CA ASP A 130 -23.47 0.02 -3.01
C ASP A 130 -24.24 -0.84 -1.99
N GLY A 131 -25.50 -0.54 -1.68
CA GLY A 131 -26.27 -1.29 -0.67
C GLY A 131 -26.35 -0.60 0.70
N ARG A 132 -26.33 0.73 0.70
CA ARG A 132 -26.46 1.62 1.87
C ARG A 132 -25.29 1.61 2.83
N PHE A 133 -24.07 1.41 2.31
CA PHE A 133 -22.85 1.59 3.08
C PHE A 133 -21.87 2.51 2.36
N THR A 134 -20.97 3.12 3.14
CA THR A 134 -19.87 3.95 2.67
C THR A 134 -18.59 3.12 2.73
N HIS A 135 -17.85 3.05 1.61
CA HIS A 135 -16.54 2.43 1.57
C HIS A 135 -15.51 3.26 2.35
N ALA A 136 -14.74 2.61 3.21
CA ALA A 136 -13.58 3.20 3.88
C ALA A 136 -12.39 2.24 3.81
N MET A 137 -11.25 2.69 4.30
CA MET A 137 -10.01 1.91 4.42
C MET A 137 -9.43 2.10 5.81
N ALA A 138 -8.86 1.04 6.40
CA ALA A 138 -8.00 1.18 7.58
C ALA A 138 -6.53 1.49 7.21
N VAL A 139 -6.15 1.23 5.95
CA VAL A 139 -4.80 1.46 5.43
C VAL A 139 -4.88 2.52 4.31
N PRO A 140 -4.42 3.76 4.55
CA PRO A 140 -4.68 4.87 3.63
C PRO A 140 -4.00 4.70 2.28
N SER A 141 -2.88 3.98 2.18
CA SER A 141 -2.19 3.76 0.90
C SER A 141 -3.03 2.97 -0.11
N ARG A 142 -4.00 2.17 0.36
CA ARG A 142 -4.93 1.43 -0.52
C ARG A 142 -5.94 2.35 -1.20
N LEU A 143 -6.21 3.54 -0.66
CA LEU A 143 -7.12 4.49 -1.28
C LEU A 143 -6.62 4.94 -2.65
N VAL A 144 -5.31 5.08 -2.86
CA VAL A 144 -4.76 5.50 -4.15
C VAL A 144 -5.03 4.46 -5.23
N THR A 145 -4.74 3.19 -4.96
CA THR A 145 -5.05 2.07 -5.88
C THR A 145 -6.56 1.97 -6.14
N THR A 146 -7.36 2.09 -5.07
CA THR A 146 -8.83 2.07 -5.16
C THR A 146 -9.37 3.22 -5.99
N ALA A 147 -8.78 4.41 -5.86
CA ALA A 147 -9.17 5.59 -6.60
C ALA A 147 -8.94 5.44 -8.10
N ASN A 148 -7.76 4.94 -8.48
CA ASN A 148 -7.41 4.70 -9.88
C ASN A 148 -8.23 3.57 -10.51
N HIS A 149 -8.81 2.68 -9.70
CA HIS A 149 -9.68 1.61 -10.20
C HIS A 149 -11.12 2.09 -10.42
N PHE A 150 -11.72 2.75 -9.42
CA PHE A 150 -13.15 3.11 -9.47
C PHE A 150 -13.45 4.52 -9.98
N TYR A 151 -12.46 5.41 -9.99
CA TYR A 151 -12.65 6.84 -10.27
C TYR A 151 -11.63 7.38 -11.28
N ALA A 152 -11.09 6.52 -12.14
CA ALA A 152 -10.15 6.91 -13.20
C ALA A 152 -10.74 8.00 -14.12
N ASP A 153 -12.04 7.91 -14.41
CA ASP A 153 -12.74 8.84 -15.30
C ASP A 153 -13.24 10.11 -14.58
N ALA A 154 -12.84 10.35 -13.33
CA ALA A 154 -13.24 11.54 -12.59
C ALA A 154 -12.72 12.82 -13.29
N PRO A 155 -13.56 13.86 -13.49
CA PRO A 155 -13.15 15.10 -14.15
C PRO A 155 -11.88 15.71 -13.56
N LEU A 156 -10.99 16.27 -14.40
CA LEU A 156 -9.70 16.83 -13.95
C LEU A 156 -9.87 18.00 -12.97
N ASP A 157 -10.93 18.78 -13.13
CA ASP A 157 -11.28 19.92 -12.29
C ASP A 157 -11.90 19.52 -10.94
N ASP A 158 -12.28 18.25 -10.77
CA ASP A 158 -12.75 17.76 -9.48
C ASP A 158 -11.61 17.66 -8.46
N LEU A 159 -11.78 18.40 -7.37
CA LEU A 159 -10.92 18.32 -6.21
C LEU A 159 -11.33 17.17 -5.31
N TRP A 160 -10.37 16.28 -5.04
CA TRP A 160 -10.54 15.13 -4.16
C TRP A 160 -9.78 15.29 -2.86
N ILE A 161 -10.36 14.79 -1.78
CA ILE A 161 -9.79 14.80 -0.44
C ILE A 161 -9.90 13.41 0.19
N CYS A 162 -9.03 13.13 1.15
CA CYS A 162 -9.10 11.99 2.05
C CYS A 162 -9.45 12.49 3.45
N LEU A 163 -10.54 11.96 4.01
CA LEU A 163 -10.97 12.18 5.37
C LEU A 163 -10.33 11.10 6.25
N GLU A 164 -9.67 11.50 7.32
CA GLU A 164 -9.34 10.62 8.44
C GLU A 164 -10.35 10.89 9.55
N PHE A 165 -10.88 9.82 10.13
CA PHE A 165 -11.87 9.92 11.19
C PHE A 165 -11.75 8.80 12.22
N ASP A 166 -12.24 9.11 13.42
CA ASP A 166 -12.22 8.19 14.55
C ASP A 166 -13.38 7.19 14.44
N TRP A 167 -13.04 5.90 14.41
CA TRP A 167 -14.01 4.82 14.36
C TRP A 167 -14.74 4.64 15.70
N ASP A 168 -14.08 4.93 16.84
CA ASP A 168 -14.73 4.88 18.15
C ASP A 168 -15.92 5.86 18.21
N VAL A 169 -15.84 6.99 17.51
CA VAL A 169 -16.96 7.93 17.40
C VAL A 169 -18.15 7.31 16.66
N LEU A 170 -17.92 6.64 15.53
CA LEU A 170 -19.01 6.00 14.76
C LEU A 170 -19.71 4.94 15.60
N GLU A 171 -18.94 4.00 16.14
CA GLU A 171 -19.49 2.82 16.79
C GLU A 171 -20.01 3.15 18.19
N LYS A 172 -19.16 3.71 19.06
CA LYS A 172 -19.48 3.83 20.49
C LYS A 172 -20.35 5.04 20.80
N ARG A 173 -20.19 6.14 20.07
CA ARG A 173 -20.94 7.38 20.34
C ARG A 173 -22.21 7.50 19.51
N LEU A 174 -22.17 7.06 18.24
CA LEU A 174 -23.29 7.25 17.31
C LEU A 174 -24.04 5.96 16.98
N GLY A 175 -23.52 4.79 17.36
CA GLY A 175 -24.16 3.50 17.09
C GLY A 175 -24.18 3.14 15.59
N ILE A 176 -23.29 3.73 14.79
CA ILE A 176 -23.20 3.46 13.35
C ILE A 176 -22.29 2.24 13.16
N VAL A 177 -22.87 1.18 12.62
CA VAL A 177 -22.20 -0.11 12.42
C VAL A 177 -21.18 0.00 11.29
N THR A 178 -19.97 -0.51 11.54
CA THR A 178 -18.94 -0.70 10.51
C THR A 178 -18.55 -2.17 10.51
N ILE A 179 -18.58 -2.80 9.33
CA ILE A 179 -18.20 -4.22 9.18
C ILE A 179 -16.95 -4.28 8.31
N PHE A 180 -15.94 -5.01 8.78
CA PHE A 180 -14.73 -5.32 8.02
C PHE A 180 -14.99 -6.54 7.16
N GLU A 181 -15.00 -6.36 5.84
CA GLU A 181 -15.35 -7.39 4.86
C GLU A 181 -14.36 -7.35 3.68
N GLY A 182 -14.40 -8.36 2.80
CA GLY A 182 -13.64 -8.29 1.55
C GLY A 182 -14.02 -7.06 0.72
N ALA A 183 -13.14 -6.62 -0.18
CA ALA A 183 -13.47 -5.53 -1.09
C ALA A 183 -14.79 -5.81 -1.83
N ARG A 184 -15.59 -4.75 -2.05
CA ARG A 184 -16.88 -4.82 -2.73
C ARG A 184 -16.86 -3.90 -3.96
N PRO A 185 -17.69 -4.21 -4.98
CA PRO A 185 -17.88 -3.33 -6.12
C PRO A 185 -18.32 -1.94 -5.67
N VAL A 186 -18.00 -0.94 -6.49
CA VAL A 186 -18.55 0.42 -6.38
C VAL A 186 -19.50 0.59 -7.54
N GLU A 187 -20.79 0.69 -7.22
CA GLU A 187 -21.89 0.62 -8.18
C GLU A 187 -21.73 -0.56 -9.17
N ASP A 188 -21.60 -0.28 -10.46
CA ASP A 188 -21.49 -1.28 -11.52
C ASP A 188 -20.03 -1.73 -11.79
N THR A 189 -19.04 -1.15 -11.09
CA THR A 189 -17.63 -1.48 -11.29
C THR A 189 -17.20 -2.54 -10.29
N ASP A 190 -16.81 -3.72 -10.78
CA ASP A 190 -16.35 -4.83 -9.94
C ASP A 190 -14.95 -4.58 -9.37
N THR A 191 -14.61 -5.28 -8.29
CA THR A 191 -13.28 -5.29 -7.68
C THR A 191 -12.25 -5.97 -8.58
N ASP A 192 -10.98 -5.62 -8.38
CA ASP A 192 -9.88 -6.38 -8.95
C ASP A 192 -9.80 -7.76 -8.27
N LYS A 193 -9.62 -8.80 -9.08
CA LYS A 193 -9.59 -10.20 -8.64
C LYS A 193 -8.44 -10.50 -7.67
N ASP A 194 -7.37 -9.73 -7.73
CA ASP A 194 -6.19 -9.90 -6.89
C ASP A 194 -6.33 -9.19 -5.52
N TRP A 195 -7.41 -8.43 -5.31
CA TRP A 195 -7.65 -7.75 -4.05
C TRP A 195 -8.09 -8.73 -2.96
N THR A 196 -7.13 -9.02 -2.09
CA THR A 196 -7.32 -9.87 -0.91
C THR A 196 -7.47 -9.06 0.38
N PHE A 197 -7.53 -7.73 0.27
CA PHE A 197 -7.58 -6.87 1.43
C PHE A 197 -9.00 -6.67 1.96
N VAL A 198 -9.07 -6.47 3.28
CA VAL A 198 -10.30 -6.20 4.02
C VAL A 198 -10.56 -4.69 4.07
N CYS A 199 -11.80 -4.32 3.80
CA CYS A 199 -12.32 -2.96 3.79
C CYS A 199 -13.39 -2.79 4.88
N PRO A 200 -13.31 -1.71 5.68
CA PRO A 200 -14.43 -1.29 6.52
C PRO A 200 -15.56 -0.70 5.66
N HIS A 201 -16.75 -1.28 5.77
CA HIS A 201 -18.00 -0.76 5.22
C HIS A 201 -18.84 -0.15 6.34
N ILE A 202 -19.05 1.16 6.28
CA ILE A 202 -19.82 1.91 7.26
C ILE A 202 -21.28 1.91 6.81
N TYR A 203 -22.19 1.26 7.53
CA TYR A 203 -23.60 1.13 7.15
C TYR A 203 -24.35 2.44 7.43
N GLY A 204 -24.15 3.41 6.53
CA GLY A 204 -24.64 4.77 6.62
C GLY A 204 -23.66 5.75 5.98
N GLY A 205 -23.77 7.02 6.37
CA GLY A 205 -22.84 8.07 5.96
C GLY A 205 -21.85 8.44 7.07
N ILE A 206 -21.04 9.46 6.80
CA ILE A 206 -20.05 10.00 7.73
C ILE A 206 -20.63 11.28 8.37
N PRO A 207 -20.90 11.31 9.69
CA PRO A 207 -21.48 12.48 10.37
C PRO A 207 -20.47 13.63 10.55
N VAL A 208 -20.04 14.25 9.45
CA VAL A 208 -18.93 15.22 9.41
C VAL A 208 -19.13 16.49 10.25
N HIS A 209 -20.36 16.73 10.69
CA HIS A 209 -20.73 17.86 11.56
C HIS A 209 -20.53 17.57 13.05
N VAL A 210 -20.31 16.30 13.43
CA VAL A 210 -20.14 15.91 14.83
C VAL A 210 -18.68 16.14 15.25
N GLU A 211 -18.48 16.83 16.38
CA GLU A 211 -17.14 17.16 16.89
C GLU A 211 -16.29 15.90 17.14
N GLY A 212 -15.03 15.94 16.71
CA GLY A 212 -14.10 14.82 16.80
C GLY A 212 -14.36 13.67 15.84
N MET A 213 -15.40 13.76 14.98
CA MET A 213 -15.65 12.75 13.95
C MET A 213 -14.50 12.73 12.94
N VAL A 214 -14.31 13.83 12.20
CA VAL A 214 -13.20 13.97 11.25
C VAL A 214 -12.02 14.62 11.97
N THR A 215 -10.91 13.89 12.09
CA THR A 215 -9.69 14.34 12.77
C THR A 215 -8.78 15.11 11.83
N ASN A 216 -8.69 14.67 10.58
CA ASN A 216 -7.87 15.31 9.55
C ASN A 216 -8.55 15.27 8.18
N VAL A 217 -8.21 16.25 7.34
CA VAL A 217 -8.61 16.32 5.93
C VAL A 217 -7.34 16.52 5.10
N PHE A 218 -7.02 15.54 4.27
CA PHE A 218 -5.85 15.56 3.41
C PHE A 218 -6.26 15.80 1.96
N LYS A 219 -5.43 16.53 1.21
CA LYS A 219 -5.62 16.69 -0.23
C LYS A 219 -5.14 15.43 -0.95
N MET A 220 -5.97 14.89 -1.85
CA MET A 220 -5.52 13.87 -2.80
C MET A 220 -4.69 14.54 -3.89
N HIS A 221 -3.51 14.01 -4.17
CA HIS A 221 -2.68 14.47 -5.27
C HIS A 221 -3.07 13.74 -6.55
N ARG A 222 -3.33 14.49 -7.62
CA ARG A 222 -3.70 13.97 -8.93
C ARG A 222 -2.72 14.48 -10.00
N GLY A 223 -2.45 13.65 -11.00
CA GLY A 223 -1.72 14.01 -12.20
C GLY A 223 -2.42 15.15 -12.94
N LEU A 224 -1.65 16.13 -13.44
CA LEU A 224 -2.21 17.32 -14.08
C LEU A 224 -2.74 17.05 -15.50
N GLU A 225 -2.27 15.98 -16.14
CA GLU A 225 -2.59 15.66 -17.54
C GLU A 225 -3.72 14.63 -17.65
N ASP A 226 -3.68 13.60 -16.83
CA ASP A 226 -4.57 12.42 -16.91
C ASP A 226 -5.50 12.26 -15.69
N GLY A 227 -5.28 13.04 -14.63
CA GLY A 227 -6.09 12.96 -13.43
C GLY A 227 -5.83 11.74 -12.56
N THR A 228 -4.77 10.95 -12.86
CA THR A 228 -4.40 9.76 -12.09
C THR A 228 -4.15 10.15 -10.63
N PHE A 229 -4.68 9.39 -9.68
CA PHE A 229 -4.40 9.59 -8.27
C PHE A 229 -2.98 9.12 -7.94
N LEU A 230 -2.15 10.05 -7.48
CA LEU A 230 -0.73 9.86 -7.21
C LEU A 230 -0.41 9.77 -5.72
N GLY A 231 -1.32 10.18 -4.83
CA GLY A 231 -1.04 10.15 -3.39
C GLY A 231 -2.02 10.94 -2.56
N ILE A 232 -1.69 11.03 -1.28
CA ILE A 232 -2.43 11.73 -0.22
C ILE A 232 -1.42 12.62 0.51
N ASN A 233 -1.52 13.93 0.30
CA ASN A 233 -0.54 14.88 0.82
C ASN A 233 -0.43 14.77 2.35
N GLY A 234 0.79 14.56 2.84
CA GLY A 234 1.07 14.44 4.29
C GLY A 234 0.73 13.08 4.90
N LEU A 235 0.28 12.10 4.10
CA LEU A 235 -0.10 10.77 4.59
C LEU A 235 0.52 9.63 3.76
N VAL A 236 0.44 9.72 2.43
CA VAL A 236 0.95 8.69 1.51
C VAL A 236 1.48 9.35 0.24
N TRP A 237 2.69 9.00 -0.17
CA TRP A 237 3.19 9.33 -1.51
C TRP A 237 3.28 8.04 -2.33
N SER A 238 2.72 8.03 -3.55
CA SER A 238 3.05 6.98 -4.50
C SER A 238 4.47 7.22 -4.97
N LEU A 239 5.35 6.23 -4.75
CA LEU A 239 6.73 6.24 -5.24
C LEU A 239 6.82 6.11 -6.77
N ASN A 240 5.71 6.01 -7.50
CA ASN A 240 5.71 5.88 -8.96
C ASN A 240 6.00 7.20 -9.70
N HIS A 241 6.21 8.30 -8.99
CA HIS A 241 6.80 9.52 -9.53
C HIS A 241 7.98 9.96 -8.64
N SER A 242 8.90 9.05 -8.34
CA SER A 242 10.28 9.51 -8.25
C SER A 242 10.55 10.27 -9.55
N HIS A 243 11.01 11.51 -9.42
CA HIS A 243 11.82 12.11 -10.46
C HIS A 243 12.79 11.01 -10.90
N VAL A 244 12.61 10.50 -12.12
CA VAL A 244 13.68 9.84 -12.83
C VAL A 244 14.70 10.96 -12.98
N ILE A 245 15.62 11.06 -12.02
CA ILE A 245 16.93 11.60 -12.32
C ILE A 245 17.48 10.59 -13.31
N ASP A 246 17.29 10.89 -14.58
CA ASP A 246 17.92 10.19 -15.66
C ASP A 246 19.42 10.44 -15.53
N ILE A 247 20.14 9.51 -14.91
CA ILE A 247 21.60 9.55 -14.81
C ILE A 247 22.24 9.18 -16.17
N THR A 248 21.49 9.03 -17.26
CA THR A 248 22.08 8.77 -18.59
C THR A 248 22.72 9.98 -19.27
N ARG A 249 22.83 11.15 -18.61
CA ARG A 249 23.73 12.22 -19.06
C ARG A 249 24.74 12.66 -18.00
N ARG A 250 25.95 12.12 -18.17
CA ARG A 250 27.25 12.59 -17.66
C ARG A 250 27.20 14.02 -17.13
N SER A 251 27.21 14.18 -15.81
CA SER A 251 27.65 15.40 -15.16
C SER A 251 28.37 15.05 -13.87
N LYS A 252 29.69 15.21 -13.90
CA LYS A 252 30.60 15.06 -12.76
C LYS A 252 30.29 16.18 -11.76
N TRP A 253 29.92 15.85 -10.53
CA TRP A 253 29.91 16.83 -9.44
C TRP A 253 30.84 16.35 -8.34
N ILE A 254 31.97 17.03 -8.21
CA ILE A 254 32.93 16.89 -7.11
C ILE A 254 32.45 17.86 -6.03
N PHE A 255 32.08 17.36 -4.86
CA PHE A 255 32.00 18.18 -3.67
C PHE A 255 33.31 18.00 -2.90
N ALA A 256 34.17 19.02 -3.00
CA ALA A 256 35.27 19.18 -2.06
C ALA A 256 34.69 19.59 -0.70
N SER A 257 35.31 19.09 0.37
CA SER A 257 35.05 19.41 1.78
C SER A 257 35.05 20.90 2.08
#